data_AF-A0A7X6ARX4-F1
#
_entry.id   AF-A0A7X6ARX4-F1
#
_cell.length_a   1.000
_cell.length_b   1.000
_cell.length_c   1.000
_cell.angle_alpha   90.00
_cell.angle_beta   90.00
_cell.angle_gamma   90.00
#
_symmetry.space_group_name_H-M   'P 1'
#
loop_
_entity.id
_entity.type
_entity.pdbx_description
1 polymer ?
#
loop_
_entity_poly.entity_id
_entity_poly.type
_entity_poly.pdbx_seq_one_letter_code
_entity_poly.pdbx_strand_id
1 'polypeptide(L)' 'DLLTPPDPTGTAVVAHPHPLYGGTRHDLVVAALCRGLVDAGRRVLRFDFRGTGGSGGSHDGR' A
#
# COMPACT_ATOMS: atom_id res chain seq x y z
N ASP A 1 -1.97 6.58 -2.07
CA ASP A 1 -2.75 6.95 -0.87
C ASP A 1 -1.78 7.14 0.29
N LEU A 2 -1.70 8.36 0.83
CA LEU A 2 -0.74 8.75 1.86
C LEU A 2 -1.47 9.07 3.17
N LEU A 3 -1.23 8.25 4.19
CA LEU A 3 -1.76 8.43 5.55
C LEU A 3 -0.70 9.11 6.43
N THR A 4 -1.09 10.11 7.21
CA THR A 4 -0.17 10.89 8.03
C THR A 4 -0.71 11.02 9.47
N PRO A 5 -0.03 10.45 10.48
CA PRO A 5 -0.34 10.69 11.88
C PRO A 5 0.22 12.06 12.35
N PRO A 6 -0.23 12.58 13.49
CA PRO A 6 0.42 13.72 14.15
C PRO A 6 1.86 13.36 14.55
N ASP A 7 2.76 14.33 14.50
CA ASP A 7 4.19 14.23 14.88
C ASP A 7 4.89 12.93 14.44
N PRO A 8 4.91 12.64 13.11
CA PRO A 8 5.36 11.36 12.61
C PRO A 8 6.85 11.12 12.87
N THR A 9 7.17 9.95 13.39
CA THR A 9 8.54 9.55 13.75
C THR A 9 9.25 8.75 12.65
N GLY A 10 8.57 8.49 11.54
CA GLY A 10 9.15 7.84 10.36
C GLY A 10 8.12 7.59 9.25
N THR A 11 8.56 6.93 8.18
CA THR A 11 7.75 6.65 6.98
C THR A 11 7.84 5.18 6.58
N ALA A 12 6.71 4.60 6.18
CA ALA A 12 6.61 3.26 5.63
C ALA A 12 5.95 3.29 4.25
N VAL A 13 6.41 2.42 3.36
CA VAL A 13 5.81 2.17 2.06
C VAL A 13 5.30 0.73 2.06
N VAL A 14 4.01 0.54 1.80
CA VAL A 14 3.36 -0.77 1.85
C VAL A 14 2.95 -1.18 0.44
N ALA A 15 3.51 -2.29 -0.02
CA ALA A 15 3.13 -2.95 -1.26
C ALA A 15 2.05 -4.00 -0.99
N HIS A 16 1.20 -4.25 -1.99
CA HIS A 16 0.19 -5.28 -1.93
C HIS A 16 0.72 -6.64 -2.45
N PRO A 17 0.02 -7.76 -2.16
CA PRO A 17 0.33 -9.06 -2.74
C PRO A 17 0.28 -9.04 -4.27
N HIS A 18 0.79 -10.10 -4.89
CA HIS A 18 0.97 -10.13 -6.34
C HIS A 18 -0.35 -9.89 -7.12
N PRO A 19 -0.36 -9.02 -8.15
CA PRO A 19 -1.56 -8.73 -8.95
C PRO A 19 -2.23 -9.95 -9.59
N LEU A 20 -1.44 -10.92 -10.08
CA LEU A 20 -1.99 -12.16 -10.68
C LEU A 20 -2.84 -12.99 -9.72
N TYR A 21 -2.69 -12.78 -8.40
CA TYR A 21 -3.48 -13.46 -7.38
C TYR A 21 -4.57 -12.55 -6.79
N GLY A 22 -4.92 -11.47 -7.50
CA GLY A 22 -5.95 -10.52 -7.08
C GLY A 22 -5.48 -9.47 -6.06
N GLY A 23 -4.18 -9.37 -5.81
CA GLY A 23 -3.64 -8.39 -4.87
C GLY A 23 -3.81 -6.96 -5.38
N THR A 24 -4.24 -6.06 -4.50
CA THR A 24 -4.43 -4.61 -4.75
C THR A 24 -4.13 -3.81 -3.48
N ARG A 25 -3.96 -2.49 -3.59
CA ARG A 25 -3.81 -1.64 -2.38
C ARG A 25 -5.02 -1.68 -1.43
N HIS A 26 -6.15 -2.24 -1.89
CA HIS A 26 -7.40 -2.39 -1.15
C HIS A 26 -7.51 -3.70 -0.37
N ASP A 27 -6.52 -4.59 -0.46
CA ASP A 27 -6.48 -5.81 0.35
C ASP A 27 -6.68 -5.52 1.84
N LEU A 28 -7.51 -6.32 2.51
CA LEU A 28 -7.83 -6.14 3.93
C LEU A 28 -6.58 -6.24 4.81
N VAL A 29 -5.64 -7.12 4.45
CA VAL A 29 -4.35 -7.25 5.14
C VAL A 29 -3.52 -5.98 4.99
N VAL A 30 -3.46 -5.42 3.78
CA VAL A 30 -2.75 -4.15 3.51
C VAL A 30 -3.40 -3.01 4.30
N ALA A 31 -4.73 -2.93 4.30
CA ALA A 31 -5.46 -1.92 5.05
C ALA A 31 -5.19 -2.01 6.56
N ALA A 32 -5.24 -3.22 7.14
CA ALA A 32 -4.95 -3.45 8.55
C ALA A 32 -3.50 -3.09 8.91
N LEU A 33 -2.53 -3.47 8.07
CA LEU A 33 -1.13 -3.11 8.25
C LEU A 33 -0.91 -1.60 8.21
N CYS A 34 -1.48 -0.92 7.21
CA CYS A 34 -1.40 0.54 7.12
C CYS A 34 -1.99 1.21 8.35
N ARG A 35 -3.12 0.70 8.87
CA ARG A 35 -3.72 1.24 10.09
C ARG A 35 -2.80 1.10 11.29
N GLY A 36 -2.24 -0.09 11.53
CA GLY A 36 -1.31 -0.32 12.64
C GLY A 36 -0.05 0.54 12.56
N LEU A 37 0.48 0.77 11.35
CA LEU A 37 1.65 1.64 11.15
C LEU A 37 1.34 3.12 11.44
N VAL A 38 0.16 3.60 11.07
CA VAL A 38 -0.30 4.95 11.42
C VAL A 38 -0.49 5.09 12.93
N ASP A 39 -1.13 4.10 13.56
CA ASP A 39 -1.33 4.08 15.02
C ASP A 39 0.04 4.00 15.77
N ALA A 40 1.08 3.46 15.13
CA ALA A 40 2.46 3.46 15.61
C ALA A 40 3.27 4.73 15.26
N GLY A 41 2.62 5.79 14.76
CA GLY A 41 3.25 7.09 14.50
C GLY A 41 4.06 7.17 13.19
N ARG A 42 3.81 6.29 12.22
CA ARG A 42 4.45 6.32 10.89
C ARG A 42 3.56 6.98 9.85
N ARG A 43 4.14 7.81 8.96
CA ARG A 43 3.53 8.14 7.67
C ARG A 43 3.49 6.87 6.82
N VAL A 44 2.39 6.62 6.12
CA VAL A 44 2.22 5.39 5.35
C VAL A 44 1.77 5.70 3.93
N LEU A 45 2.55 5.28 2.95
CA LEU A 45 2.16 5.28 1.54
C LEU A 45 1.77 3.86 1.13
N ARG A 46 0.55 3.70 0.58
CA ARG A 46 0.15 2.51 -0.18
C ARG A 46 -0.22 2.88 -1.62
N PHE A 47 0.06 1.98 -2.55
CA PHE A 47 -0.07 2.20 -3.99
C PHE A 47 -0.45 0.89 -4.70
N ASP A 48 -1.02 1.00 -5.91
CA ASP A 48 -1.25 -0.14 -6.80
C ASP A 48 -0.05 -0.32 -7.72
N PHE A 49 0.41 -1.57 -7.89
CA PHE A 49 1.40 -1.91 -8.91
C PHE A 49 0.89 -1.61 -10.33
N ARG A 50 1.82 -1.56 -11.29
CA ARG A 50 1.48 -1.35 -12.71
C ARG A 50 0.40 -2.33 -13.19
N GLY A 51 -0.56 -1.86 -13.97
CA GLY A 51 -1.67 -2.66 -14.48
C GLY A 51 -2.67 -3.13 -13.42
N THR A 52 -2.61 -2.59 -12.20
CA THR A 52 -3.57 -2.86 -11.11
C THR A 52 -4.35 -1.60 -10.76
N GLY A 53 -5.66 -1.72 -10.52
CA GLY A 53 -6.51 -0.58 -10.16
C GLY A 53 -6.48 0.52 -11.21
N GLY A 54 -6.12 1.74 -10.80
CA GLY A 54 -5.95 2.90 -11.70
C GLY A 54 -4.52 3.11 -12.21
N SER A 55 -3.56 2.26 -11.83
CA SER A 55 -2.17 2.37 -12.25
C SER A 55 -2.00 1.88 -13.70
N GLY A 56 -1.45 2.73 -14.57
CA GLY A 56 -1.18 2.39 -15.96
C GLY A 56 -0.09 1.30 -16.15
N GLY A 57 0.15 0.94 -17.40
CA GLY A 57 1.11 -0.10 -17.78
C GLY A 57 0.55 -1.52 -17.64
N SER A 58 1.42 -2.52 -17.81
CA SER A 58 1.08 -3.93 -17.73
C SER A 58 2.07 -4.66 -16.84
N HIS A 59 1.57 -5.59 -16.04
CA HIS A 59 2.41 -6.53 -15.33
C HIS A 59 2.92 -7.58 -16.33
N ASP A 60 4.24 -7.76 -16.41
CA ASP A 60 4.91 -8.60 -17.42
C ASP A 60 5.20 -10.03 -16.94
N GLY A 61 4.79 -10.39 -15.71
CA GLY A 61 4.77 -11.77 -15.22
C GLY A 61 6.12 -12.49 -15.18
N ARG A 62 7.22 -11.76 -15.35
CA ARG A 62 8.60 -12.26 -15.28
C ARG A 62 9.25 -11.90 -13.96
#